data_AF-A0A956MI70-F1
#
_entry.id   AF-A0A956MI70-F1
#
_cell.length_a   1.000
_cell.length_b   1.000
_cell.length_c   1.000
_cell.angle_alpha   90.00
_cell.angle_beta   90.00
_cell.angle_gamma   90.00
#
_symmetry.space_group_name_H-M   'P 1'
#
loop_
_entity.id
_entity.type
_entity.pdbx_description
1 polymer ?
#
loop_
_entity_poly.entity_id
_entity_poly.type
_entity_poly.pdbx_seq_one_letter_code
_entity_poly.pdbx_strand_id
1 'polypeptide(L)'
;MWSAFVSSLERLLHQAGDALGGSLALGIFVTVLAIRLLLIPIMLPLARKTRAHQRVAVTLKPRIKELNRELKDEPGQLNRALKALHQEAGISMVDKAGLLGALIQIPILIALFQAVFHVSEGTPLAAGGLLLGVLAGAISVLGTVLGGQGGPVLLAISGILPIGIGAWLGAGIGYYLLAFYSGSLVQSLLMGRTGAVEEVPAQKV
;
A
#
# COMPACT_ATOMS: atom_id res chain seq x y z
N MET A 1 13.67 22.92 2.79
CA MET A 1 13.83 21.77 1.87
C MET A 1 12.51 21.02 1.66
N TRP A 2 11.82 20.59 2.72
CA TRP A 2 10.51 19.92 2.60
C TRP A 2 9.45 20.74 1.85
N SER A 3 9.22 21.99 2.26
CA SER A 3 8.27 22.89 1.59
C SER A 3 8.57 23.11 0.12
N ALA A 4 9.86 23.20 -0.25
CA ALA A 4 10.28 23.33 -1.65
C ALA A 4 10.02 22.06 -2.48
N PHE A 5 10.10 20.88 -1.86
CA PHE A 5 9.72 19.63 -2.49
C PHE A 5 8.21 19.56 -2.74
N VAL A 6 7.41 19.86 -1.72
CA VAL A 6 5.95 19.89 -1.83
C VAL A 6 5.49 20.91 -2.87
N SER A 7 6.02 22.14 -2.85
CA SER A 7 5.67 23.17 -3.84
C SER A 7 6.12 22.81 -5.27
N SER A 8 7.14 21.98 -5.42
CA SER A 8 7.51 21.44 -6.74
C SER A 8 6.48 20.42 -7.23
N LEU A 9 5.91 19.59 -6.34
CA LEU A 9 4.81 18.69 -6.68
C LEU A 9 3.54 19.48 -7.02
N GLU A 10 3.19 20.53 -6.27
CA GLU A 10 2.06 21.41 -6.56
C GLU A 10 2.16 22.01 -7.97
N ARG A 11 3.34 22.51 -8.34
CA ARG A 11 3.61 23.01 -9.69
C ARG A 11 3.43 21.93 -10.77
N LEU A 12 3.90 20.71 -10.53
CA LEU A 12 3.70 19.60 -11.46
C LEU A 12 2.22 19.25 -11.61
N LEU A 13 1.43 19.28 -10.53
CA LEU A 13 -0.01 19.02 -10.57
C LEU A 13 -0.74 20.07 -11.43
N HIS A 14 -0.41 21.35 -11.25
CA HIS A 14 -0.96 22.43 -12.08
C HIS A 14 -0.55 22.32 -13.55
N GLN A 15 0.74 22.09 -13.82
CA GLN A 15 1.25 21.91 -15.20
C GLN A 15 0.60 20.73 -15.91
N ALA A 16 0.42 19.61 -15.20
CA ALA A 16 -0.29 18.46 -15.72
C ALA A 16 -1.78 18.77 -15.97
N GLY A 17 -2.42 19.53 -15.07
CA GLY A 17 -3.80 19.99 -15.25
C GLY A 17 -3.97 20.87 -16.48
N ASP A 18 -3.08 21.85 -16.66
CA ASP A 18 -3.07 22.76 -17.81
C ASP A 18 -2.87 22.00 -19.13
N ALA A 19 -1.92 21.06 -19.15
CA ALA A 19 -1.67 20.20 -20.30
C ALA A 19 -2.86 19.28 -20.64
N LEU A 20 -3.71 18.96 -19.65
CA LEU A 20 -4.91 18.13 -19.78
C LEU A 20 -6.19 18.97 -19.91
N GLY A 21 -6.09 20.15 -20.56
CA GLY A 21 -7.23 21.00 -20.86
C GLY A 21 -7.74 21.82 -19.68
N GLY A 22 -6.86 22.15 -18.72
CA GLY A 22 -7.19 22.92 -17.52
C GLY A 22 -7.84 22.10 -16.40
N SER A 23 -7.89 20.77 -16.53
CA SER A 23 -8.50 19.90 -15.52
C SER A 23 -7.51 19.52 -14.43
N LEU A 24 -7.54 20.25 -13.31
CA LEU A 24 -6.71 19.93 -12.14
C LEU A 24 -6.97 18.52 -11.60
N ALA A 25 -8.21 18.03 -11.69
CA ALA A 25 -8.56 16.66 -11.31
C ALA A 25 -7.78 15.60 -12.11
N LEU A 26 -7.70 15.78 -13.43
CA LEU A 26 -6.94 14.88 -14.30
C LEU A 26 -5.43 15.06 -14.06
N GLY A 27 -4.98 16.30 -13.85
CA GLY A 27 -3.61 16.61 -13.44
C GLY A 27 -3.19 15.84 -12.18
N ILE A 28 -4.03 15.82 -11.15
CA ILE A 28 -3.82 15.04 -9.93
C ILE A 28 -3.72 13.55 -10.22
N PHE A 29 -4.73 12.99 -10.88
CA PHE A 29 -4.78 11.56 -11.14
C PHE A 29 -3.56 11.07 -11.94
N VAL A 30 -3.24 11.75 -13.05
CA VAL A 30 -2.14 11.36 -13.94
C VAL A 30 -0.79 11.55 -13.27
N THR A 31 -0.55 12.66 -12.58
CA THR A 31 0.73 12.93 -11.92
C THR A 31 1.02 11.90 -10.84
N VAL A 32 0.03 11.62 -9.99
CA VAL A 32 0.17 10.63 -8.90
C VAL A 32 0.39 9.25 -9.50
N LEU A 33 -0.39 8.85 -10.51
CA LEU A 33 -0.22 7.55 -11.17
C LEU A 33 1.15 7.42 -11.83
N ALA A 34 1.62 8.45 -12.54
CA ALA A 34 2.92 8.46 -13.21
C ALA A 34 4.08 8.28 -12.21
N ILE A 35 4.07 9.04 -11.11
CA ILE A 35 5.06 8.91 -10.03
C ILE A 35 5.05 7.48 -9.48
N ARG A 36 3.86 6.91 -9.26
CA ARG A 36 3.71 5.54 -8.75
C ARG A 36 4.30 4.52 -9.71
N LEU A 37 4.02 4.66 -11.01
CA LEU A 37 4.56 3.77 -12.05
C LEU A 37 6.09 3.88 -12.14
N LEU A 38 6.64 5.09 -12.02
CA LEU A 38 8.09 5.33 -12.01
C LEU A 38 8.78 4.66 -10.81
N LEU A 39 8.08 4.55 -9.67
CA LEU A 39 8.60 3.94 -8.44
C LEU A 39 8.49 2.39 -8.43
N ILE A 40 7.70 1.79 -9.32
CA ILE A 40 7.56 0.32 -9.43
C ILE A 40 8.91 -0.41 -9.50
N PRO A 41 9.90 -0.06 -10.35
CA PRO A 41 11.17 -0.79 -10.40
C PRO A 41 11.90 -0.87 -9.06
N ILE A 42 11.75 0.16 -8.22
CA ILE A 42 12.36 0.22 -6.89
C ILE A 42 11.54 -0.60 -5.88
N MET A 43 10.21 -0.52 -5.95
CA MET A 43 9.31 -1.15 -4.99
C MET A 43 9.03 -2.63 -5.26
N LEU A 44 9.15 -3.07 -6.52
CA LEU A 44 8.79 -4.43 -6.94
C LEU A 44 9.64 -5.52 -6.27
N PRO A 45 10.99 -5.42 -6.17
CA PRO A 45 11.80 -6.40 -5.45
C PRO A 45 11.43 -6.50 -3.98
N LEU A 46 11.11 -5.36 -3.37
CA LEU A 46 10.76 -5.25 -1.96
C LEU A 46 9.41 -5.92 -1.68
N ALA A 47 8.43 -5.68 -2.55
CA ALA A 47 7.13 -6.32 -2.51
C ALA A 47 7.20 -7.84 -2.73
N ARG A 48 8.11 -8.34 -3.59
CA ARG A 48 8.35 -9.79 -3.75
C ARG A 48 8.85 -10.42 -2.46
N LYS A 49 9.81 -9.79 -1.77
CA LYS A 49 10.33 -10.27 -0.48
C LYS A 49 9.24 -10.30 0.59
N THR A 50 8.42 -9.25 0.68
CA THR A 50 7.25 -9.21 1.56
C THR A 50 6.26 -10.34 1.27
N ARG A 51 5.97 -10.63 0.00
CA ARG A 51 5.09 -11.75 -0.36
C ARG A 51 5.66 -13.12 0.02
N ALA A 52 6.95 -13.34 -0.21
CA ALA A 52 7.61 -14.58 0.21
C ALA A 52 7.52 -14.78 1.72
N HIS A 53 7.79 -13.72 2.49
CA HIS A 53 7.64 -13.71 3.95
C HIS A 53 6.20 -14.05 4.37
N GLN A 54 5.21 -13.39 3.78
CA GLN A 54 3.79 -13.61 4.08
C GLN A 54 3.33 -15.03 3.76
N ARG A 55 3.81 -15.63 2.66
CA ARG A 55 3.45 -17.02 2.30
C ARG A 55 3.86 -18.01 3.39
N VAL A 56 5.08 -17.89 3.90
CA VAL A 56 5.54 -18.72 5.02
C VAL A 56 4.79 -18.37 6.31
N ALA A 57 4.58 -17.09 6.61
CA ALA A 57 3.84 -16.68 7.80
C ALA A 57 2.39 -17.24 7.83
N VAL A 58 1.75 -17.42 6.67
CA VAL A 58 0.41 -18.03 6.57
C VAL A 58 0.44 -19.51 6.95
N THR A 59 1.48 -20.26 6.59
CA THR A 59 1.59 -21.69 6.96
C THR A 59 1.81 -21.89 8.46
N LEU A 60 2.39 -20.89 9.14
CA LEU A 60 2.61 -20.92 10.60
C LEU A 60 1.37 -20.60 11.43
N LYS A 61 0.32 -20.00 10.86
CA LYS A 61 -0.92 -19.62 11.57
C LYS A 61 -1.53 -20.71 12.48
N PRO A 62 -1.70 -21.98 12.05
CA PRO A 62 -2.25 -23.02 12.93
C PRO A 62 -1.34 -23.26 14.15
N ARG A 63 -0.03 -23.37 13.94
CA ARG A 63 0.94 -23.60 15.02
C ARG A 63 1.04 -22.42 15.97
N ILE A 64 0.96 -21.20 15.45
CA ILE A 64 0.85 -19.97 16.25
C ILE A 64 -0.41 -20.03 17.12
N LYS A 65 -1.55 -20.51 16.60
CA LYS A 65 -2.79 -20.62 17.37
C LYS A 65 -2.70 -21.67 18.49
N GLU A 66 -2.00 -22.77 18.26
CA GLU A 66 -1.70 -23.79 19.29
C GLU A 66 -0.83 -23.21 20.40
N LEU A 67 0.30 -22.58 20.05
CA LEU A 67 1.19 -21.92 21.01
C LEU A 67 0.46 -20.86 21.85
N ASN A 68 -0.40 -20.05 21.23
CA ASN A 68 -1.21 -19.06 21.94
C ASN A 68 -2.20 -19.69 22.94
N ARG A 69 -2.65 -20.93 22.70
CA ARG A 69 -3.53 -21.67 23.62
C ARG A 69 -2.74 -22.29 24.76
N GLU A 70 -1.58 -22.88 24.46
CA GLU A 70 -0.72 -23.56 25.43
C GLU A 70 -0.04 -22.58 26.39
N LEU A 71 0.45 -21.44 25.88
CA LEU A 71 1.25 -20.48 26.64
C LEU A 71 0.48 -19.18 26.96
N LYS A 72 -0.85 -19.26 27.04
CA LYS A 72 -1.73 -18.10 27.24
C LYS A 72 -1.37 -17.28 28.48
N ASP A 73 -1.01 -17.96 29.57
CA ASP A 73 -0.71 -17.34 30.86
C ASP A 73 0.78 -17.02 31.04
N GLU A 74 1.60 -17.29 30.02
CA GLU A 74 3.06 -17.18 30.06
C GLU A 74 3.61 -16.31 28.92
N PRO A 75 3.34 -14.99 28.91
CA PRO A 75 3.65 -14.11 27.79
C PRO A 75 5.15 -14.07 27.44
N GLY A 76 6.03 -14.21 28.43
CA GLY A 76 7.48 -14.27 28.22
C GLY A 76 7.92 -15.56 27.50
N GLN A 77 7.28 -16.70 27.79
CA GLN A 77 7.57 -17.96 27.12
C GLN A 77 6.98 -17.97 25.71
N LEU A 78 5.74 -17.49 25.57
CA LEU A 78 5.04 -17.36 24.29
C LEU A 78 5.86 -16.56 23.28
N ASN A 79 6.40 -15.39 23.66
CA ASN A 79 7.18 -14.56 22.74
C ASN A 79 8.47 -15.27 22.26
N ARG A 80 9.15 -16.01 23.14
CA ARG A 80 10.33 -16.81 22.77
C ARG A 80 9.97 -17.95 21.83
N ALA A 81 8.91 -18.69 22.12
CA ALA A 81 8.45 -19.81 21.29
C ALA A 81 7.99 -19.34 19.91
N LEU A 82 7.24 -18.23 19.84
CA LEU A 82 6.84 -17.65 18.55
C LEU A 82 8.06 -17.19 17.75
N LYS A 83 9.07 -16.58 18.38
CA LYS A 83 10.29 -16.16 17.70
C LYS A 83 11.07 -17.37 17.16
N ALA A 84 11.22 -18.42 17.97
CA ALA A 84 11.87 -19.66 17.55
C ALA A 84 11.14 -20.29 16.35
N LEU A 85 9.81 -20.40 16.42
CA LEU A 85 8.99 -20.94 15.32
C LEU A 85 9.19 -20.19 14.00
N HIS A 86 9.26 -18.85 14.02
CA HIS A 86 9.53 -18.08 12.80
C HIS A 86 10.93 -18.35 12.26
N GLN A 87 11.93 -18.41 13.14
CA GLN A 87 13.33 -18.69 12.78
C GLN A 87 13.51 -20.09 12.21
N GLU A 88 12.87 -21.10 12.79
CA GLU A 88 12.82 -22.48 12.28
C GLU A 88 12.21 -22.54 10.88
N ALA A 89 11.20 -21.69 10.61
CA ALA A 89 10.60 -21.55 9.29
C ALA A 89 11.42 -20.68 8.31
N GLY A 90 12.63 -20.24 8.69
CA GLY A 90 13.51 -19.44 7.84
C GLY A 90 13.08 -17.97 7.66
N ILE A 91 12.12 -17.48 8.46
CA ILE A 91 11.64 -16.09 8.39
C ILE A 91 11.89 -15.33 9.70
N SER A 92 11.99 -14.01 9.60
CA SER A 92 11.95 -13.16 10.78
C SER A 92 10.52 -12.97 11.27
N MET A 93 10.32 -12.66 12.55
CA MET A 93 8.99 -12.29 13.05
C MET A 93 8.44 -11.00 12.43
N VAL A 94 9.33 -10.06 12.09
CA VAL A 94 8.98 -8.81 11.41
C VAL A 94 9.45 -8.88 9.95
N ASP A 95 8.58 -8.49 9.03
CA ASP A 95 8.93 -8.28 7.63
C ASP A 95 9.75 -6.99 7.46
N LYS A 96 11.07 -7.14 7.45
CA LYS A 96 12.01 -6.02 7.27
C LYS A 96 11.91 -5.40 5.86
N ALA A 97 11.58 -6.17 4.84
CA ALA A 97 11.41 -5.65 3.49
C ALA A 97 10.18 -4.75 3.41
N GLY A 98 9.06 -5.19 4.01
CA GLY A 98 7.86 -4.39 4.14
C GLY A 98 8.08 -3.10 4.93
N LEU A 99 8.81 -3.18 6.05
CA LEU A 99 9.17 -1.99 6.84
C LEU A 99 10.03 -1.01 6.05
N LEU A 100 11.07 -1.49 5.35
CA LEU A 100 11.94 -0.64 4.54
C LEU A 100 11.15 0.03 3.40
N GLY A 101 10.22 -0.70 2.78
CA GLY A 101 9.34 -0.15 1.75
C GLY A 101 8.45 0.95 2.29
N ALA A 102 7.84 0.73 3.46
CA ALA A 102 7.04 1.74 4.13
C ALA A 102 7.87 3.00 4.47
N LEU A 103 9.09 2.86 4.96
CA LEU A 103 9.96 4.00 5.29
C LEU A 103 10.29 4.87 4.06
N ILE A 104 10.50 4.26 2.89
CA ILE A 104 10.73 5.01 1.65
C ILE A 104 9.42 5.61 1.13
N GLN A 105 8.30 4.89 1.29
CA GLN A 105 7.00 5.27 0.76
C GLN A 105 6.33 6.41 1.54
N ILE A 106 6.47 6.43 2.88
CA ILE A 106 5.78 7.38 3.76
C ILE A 106 6.11 8.84 3.41
N PRO A 107 7.38 9.26 3.25
CA PRO A 107 7.68 10.64 2.89
C PRO A 107 7.05 11.07 1.55
N ILE A 108 7.10 10.19 0.54
CA ILE A 108 6.52 10.46 -0.78
C ILE A 108 4.98 10.57 -0.69
N LEU A 109 4.36 9.69 0.09
CA LEU A 109 2.92 9.70 0.38
C LEU A 109 2.49 11.03 1.01
N ILE A 110 3.19 11.47 2.05
CA ILE A 110 2.87 12.71 2.78
C ILE A 110 3.06 13.93 1.87
N ALA A 111 4.14 13.97 1.09
CA ALA A 111 4.39 15.10 0.19
C ALA A 111 3.32 15.24 -0.90
N LEU A 112 2.93 14.12 -1.54
CA LEU A 112 1.86 14.12 -2.54
C LEU A 112 0.51 14.46 -1.91
N PHE A 113 0.21 13.93 -0.73
CA PHE A 113 -1.02 14.26 -0.01
C PHE A 113 -1.11 15.75 0.30
N GLN A 114 -0.04 16.36 0.85
CA GLN A 114 0.00 17.80 1.14
C GLN A 114 -0.17 18.63 -0.13
N ALA A 115 0.57 18.29 -1.19
CA ALA A 115 0.47 19.00 -2.46
C ALA A 115 -0.96 18.94 -3.05
N VAL A 116 -1.57 17.75 -3.08
CA VAL A 116 -2.96 17.58 -3.57
C VAL A 116 -3.95 18.33 -2.70
N PHE A 117 -3.78 18.29 -1.37
CA PHE A 117 -4.66 18.99 -0.45
C PHE A 117 -4.62 20.50 -0.68
N HIS A 118 -3.42 21.09 -0.73
CA HIS A 118 -3.25 22.54 -0.98
C HIS A 118 -3.82 22.98 -2.33
N VAL A 119 -3.56 22.26 -3.43
CA VAL A 119 -4.10 22.65 -4.75
C VAL A 119 -5.61 22.43 -4.85
N SER A 120 -6.19 21.61 -3.97
CA SER A 120 -7.64 21.37 -3.93
C SER A 120 -8.38 22.43 -3.12
N GLU A 121 -7.72 23.08 -2.15
CA GLU A 121 -8.30 24.15 -1.35
C GLU A 121 -8.80 25.32 -2.21
N GLY A 122 -9.98 25.84 -1.90
CA GLY A 122 -10.60 26.93 -2.65
C GLY A 122 -11.16 26.53 -4.02
N THR A 123 -11.07 25.26 -4.43
CA THR A 123 -11.62 24.73 -5.68
C THR A 123 -12.82 23.81 -5.41
N PRO A 124 -13.63 23.47 -6.44
CA PRO A 124 -14.67 22.44 -6.31
C PRO A 124 -14.15 21.05 -5.87
N LEU A 125 -12.83 20.80 -5.98
CA LEU A 125 -12.21 19.54 -5.58
C LEU A 125 -12.07 19.38 -4.06
N ALA A 126 -12.25 20.45 -3.27
CA ALA A 126 -12.27 20.37 -1.81
C ALA A 126 -13.49 19.61 -1.27
N ALA A 127 -14.51 19.37 -2.09
CA ALA A 127 -15.73 18.65 -1.71
C ALA A 127 -16.00 17.46 -2.64
N GLY A 128 -16.97 16.61 -2.30
CA GLY A 128 -17.54 15.62 -3.23
C GLY A 128 -16.69 14.38 -3.55
N GLY A 129 -15.84 13.92 -2.64
CA GLY A 129 -14.95 12.77 -2.90
C GLY A 129 -15.51 11.37 -2.61
N LEU A 130 -16.77 11.24 -2.19
CA LEU A 130 -17.35 9.94 -1.78
C LEU A 130 -17.30 8.90 -2.91
N LEU A 131 -17.76 9.22 -4.12
CA LEU A 131 -17.77 8.29 -5.24
C LEU A 131 -16.35 7.82 -5.60
N LEU A 132 -15.38 8.74 -5.59
CA LEU A 132 -13.97 8.42 -5.84
C LEU A 132 -13.41 7.53 -4.72
N GLY A 133 -13.80 7.78 -3.46
CA GLY A 133 -13.45 6.93 -2.32
C GLY A 133 -14.01 5.51 -2.45
N VAL A 134 -15.25 5.35 -2.94
CA VAL A 134 -15.85 4.03 -3.23
C VAL A 134 -15.10 3.30 -4.33
N LEU A 135 -14.80 3.98 -5.44
CA LEU A 135 -14.01 3.40 -6.54
C LEU A 135 -12.60 3.01 -6.08
N ALA A 136 -11.94 3.89 -5.33
CA ALA A 136 -10.64 3.63 -4.72
C ALA A 136 -10.67 2.42 -3.78
N GLY A 137 -11.70 2.31 -2.94
CA GLY A 137 -11.93 1.17 -2.06
C GLY A 137 -12.11 -0.15 -2.83
N ALA A 138 -12.90 -0.13 -3.89
CA ALA A 138 -13.10 -1.30 -4.75
C ALA A 138 -11.78 -1.76 -5.42
N ILE A 139 -11.00 -0.82 -5.97
CA ILE A 139 -9.69 -1.11 -6.57
C ILE A 139 -8.71 -1.64 -5.52
N SER A 140 -8.71 -1.06 -4.32
CA SER A 140 -7.87 -1.49 -3.21
C SER A 140 -8.16 -2.93 -2.79
N VAL A 141 -9.44 -3.30 -2.63
CA VAL A 141 -9.86 -4.67 -2.31
C VAL A 141 -9.45 -5.62 -3.44
N LEU A 142 -9.72 -5.26 -4.69
CA LEU A 142 -9.34 -6.08 -5.85
C LEU A 142 -7.82 -6.30 -5.91
N GLY A 143 -7.03 -5.24 -5.73
CA GLY A 143 -5.57 -5.33 -5.71
C GLY A 143 -5.03 -6.17 -4.55
N THR A 144 -5.71 -6.14 -3.40
CA THR A 144 -5.38 -6.95 -2.22
C THR A 144 -5.67 -8.43 -2.46
N VAL A 145 -6.86 -8.75 -2.99
CA VAL A 145 -7.27 -10.12 -3.35
C VAL A 145 -6.37 -10.71 -4.44
N LEU A 146 -6.16 -9.99 -5.55
CA LEU A 146 -5.26 -10.42 -6.63
C LEU A 146 -3.81 -10.54 -6.18
N GLY A 147 -3.43 -9.76 -5.17
CA GLY A 147 -2.12 -9.84 -4.57
C GLY A 147 -1.91 -11.07 -3.68
N GLY A 148 -2.97 -11.84 -3.38
CA GLY A 148 -2.94 -12.93 -2.40
C GLY A 148 -2.67 -12.44 -0.98
N GLN A 149 -2.92 -11.16 -0.71
CA GLN A 149 -2.65 -10.53 0.57
C GLN A 149 -3.94 -10.46 1.38
N GLY A 150 -3.89 -10.78 2.68
CA GLY A 150 -4.94 -10.39 3.63
C GLY A 150 -5.89 -11.48 4.12
N GLY A 151 -6.39 -11.25 5.35
CA GLY A 151 -7.56 -11.91 5.90
C GLY A 151 -8.78 -10.97 5.89
N PRO A 152 -9.94 -11.41 6.40
CA PRO A 152 -11.20 -10.65 6.35
C PRO A 152 -11.09 -9.21 6.87
N VAL A 153 -10.30 -9.00 7.94
CA VAL A 153 -10.07 -7.68 8.53
C VAL A 153 -9.29 -6.74 7.61
N LEU A 154 -8.23 -7.23 6.95
CA LEU A 154 -7.44 -6.40 6.04
C LEU A 154 -8.27 -5.99 4.83
N LEU A 155 -9.09 -6.90 4.30
CA LEU A 155 -9.99 -6.60 3.19
C LEU A 155 -11.00 -5.51 3.57
N ALA A 156 -11.61 -5.61 4.75
CA ALA A 156 -12.53 -4.60 5.25
C ALA A 156 -11.86 -3.22 5.38
N ILE A 157 -10.66 -3.15 6.01
CA ILE A 157 -9.91 -1.90 6.14
C ILE A 157 -9.56 -1.32 4.77
N SER A 158 -9.05 -2.16 3.86
CA SER A 158 -8.60 -1.72 2.53
C SER A 158 -9.73 -1.14 1.67
N GLY A 159 -10.97 -1.60 1.86
CA GLY A 159 -12.15 -1.13 1.14
C GLY A 159 -12.84 0.07 1.79
N ILE A 160 -12.94 0.10 3.12
CA ILE A 160 -13.69 1.13 3.84
C ILE A 160 -12.87 2.41 4.02
N LEU A 161 -11.56 2.29 4.30
CA LEU A 161 -10.72 3.44 4.60
C LEU A 161 -10.71 4.49 3.48
N PRO A 162 -10.58 4.12 2.17
CA PRO A 162 -10.61 5.11 1.09
C PRO A 162 -11.93 5.86 0.96
N ILE A 163 -13.05 5.20 1.32
CA ILE A 163 -14.39 5.79 1.31
C ILE A 163 -14.46 6.92 2.34
N GLY A 164 -14.06 6.64 3.58
CA GLY A 164 -14.06 7.63 4.64
C GLY A 164 -13.16 8.83 4.33
N ILE A 165 -11.93 8.56 3.86
CA ILE A 165 -10.98 9.62 3.50
C ILE A 165 -11.50 10.48 2.34
N GLY A 166 -12.00 9.85 1.27
CA GLY A 166 -12.57 10.59 0.12
C GLY A 166 -13.80 11.40 0.49
N ALA A 167 -14.66 10.87 1.36
CA ALA A 167 -15.84 11.58 1.84
C ALA A 167 -15.48 12.79 2.71
N TRP A 168 -14.47 12.68 3.57
CA TRP A 168 -14.07 13.76 4.49
C TRP A 168 -13.17 14.82 3.86
N LEU A 169 -12.32 14.45 2.89
CA LEU A 169 -11.27 15.34 2.38
C LEU A 169 -11.49 15.81 0.94
N GLY A 170 -12.62 15.44 0.32
CA GLY A 170 -13.02 15.98 -0.99
C GLY A 170 -12.49 15.20 -2.19
N ALA A 171 -12.94 15.61 -3.37
CA ALA A 171 -12.67 14.94 -4.64
C ALA A 171 -11.19 14.96 -5.03
N GLY A 172 -10.43 16.00 -4.69
CA GLY A 172 -8.99 16.06 -4.96
C GLY A 172 -8.23 14.90 -4.31
N ILE A 173 -8.48 14.67 -3.02
CA ILE A 173 -7.96 13.49 -2.31
C ILE A 173 -8.56 12.19 -2.87
N GLY A 174 -9.82 12.21 -3.31
CA GLY A 174 -10.44 11.10 -4.02
C GLY A 174 -9.66 10.66 -5.27
N TYR A 175 -9.26 11.60 -6.14
CA TYR A 175 -8.46 11.33 -7.34
C TYR A 175 -7.07 10.82 -6.98
N TYR A 176 -6.45 11.39 -5.93
CA TYR A 176 -5.19 10.91 -5.39
C TYR A 176 -5.28 9.45 -4.92
N LEU A 177 -6.31 9.10 -4.14
CA LEU A 177 -6.53 7.73 -3.67
C LEU A 177 -6.77 6.78 -4.84
N LEU A 178 -7.59 7.19 -5.81
CA LEU A 178 -7.89 6.40 -6.99
C LEU A 178 -6.60 6.08 -7.77
N ALA A 179 -5.75 7.07 -8.01
CA ALA A 179 -4.45 6.89 -8.65
C ALA A 179 -3.50 6.02 -7.82
N PHE A 180 -3.44 6.25 -6.51
CA PHE A 180 -2.64 5.49 -5.56
C PHE A 180 -2.99 4.00 -5.62
N TYR A 181 -4.26 3.62 -5.51
CA TYR A 181 -4.69 2.22 -5.53
C TYR A 181 -4.62 1.61 -6.92
N SER A 182 -4.80 2.39 -7.98
CA SER A 182 -4.58 1.92 -9.36
C SER A 182 -3.13 1.49 -9.57
N GLY A 183 -2.15 2.28 -9.11
CA GLY A 183 -0.75 1.87 -9.16
C GLY A 183 -0.46 0.60 -8.34
N SER A 184 -1.11 0.45 -7.19
CA SER A 184 -1.01 -0.78 -6.38
C SER A 184 -1.58 -1.99 -7.11
N LEU A 185 -2.72 -1.84 -7.80
CA LEU A 185 -3.33 -2.89 -8.62
C LEU A 185 -2.39 -3.32 -9.76
N VAL A 186 -1.78 -2.36 -10.47
CA VAL A 186 -0.78 -2.66 -11.51
C VAL A 186 0.38 -3.47 -10.93
N GLN A 187 0.91 -3.08 -9.78
CA GLN A 187 1.96 -3.83 -9.11
C GLN A 187 1.50 -5.25 -8.75
N SER A 188 0.27 -5.40 -8.23
CA SER A 188 -0.34 -6.70 -7.93
C SER A 188 -0.44 -7.60 -9.17
N LEU A 189 -0.85 -7.05 -10.31
CA LEU A 189 -0.94 -7.77 -11.58
C LEU A 189 0.44 -8.20 -12.10
N LEU A 190 1.44 -7.31 -12.04
CA LEU A 190 2.81 -7.64 -12.43
C LEU A 190 3.40 -8.76 -11.57
N MET A 191 3.16 -8.70 -10.25
CA MET A 191 3.61 -9.74 -9.33
C MET A 191 2.84 -11.06 -9.53
N GLY A 192 1.57 -11.03 -9.92
CA GLY A 192 0.77 -12.23 -10.23
C GLY A 192 1.28 -13.02 -11.43
N ARG A 193 1.84 -12.35 -12.45
CA ARG A 193 2.40 -13.00 -13.66
C ARG A 193 3.79 -13.63 -13.45
N THR A 194 4.52 -13.20 -12.43
CA THR A 194 5.90 -13.67 -12.18
C THR A 194 5.96 -14.81 -11.15
N GLY A 195 4.85 -15.18 -10.52
CA GLY A 195 4.77 -16.21 -9.48
C GLY A 195 5.07 -17.65 -9.95
N ALA A 196 5.37 -17.85 -11.24
CA ALA A 196 5.67 -19.15 -11.84
C ALA A 196 7.18 -19.47 -11.97
N VAL A 197 8.10 -18.55 -11.61
CA VAL A 197 9.54 -18.74 -11.94
C VAL A 197 10.47 -18.75 -10.72
N GLU A 198 10.08 -18.26 -9.55
CA GLU A 198 10.92 -18.34 -8.35
C GLU A 198 10.32 -19.33 -7.34
N GLU A 199 10.57 -20.63 -7.60
CA GLU A 199 10.70 -21.59 -6.51
C GLU A 199 11.75 -21.05 -5.55
N VAL A 200 11.31 -20.76 -4.32
CA VAL A 200 12.20 -20.48 -3.21
C VAL A 200 13.18 -21.65 -3.13
N PRO A 201 14.52 -21.43 -3.13
CA PRO A 201 15.45 -22.52 -2.97
C PRO A 201 15.12 -23.18 -1.65
N ALA A 202 14.72 -24.45 -1.70
CA ALA A 202 14.57 -25.31 -0.55
C ALA A 202 15.91 -25.31 0.19
N GLN A 203 16.02 -24.46 1.22
CA GLN A 203 17.16 -24.53 2.11
C GLN A 203 16.92 -25.75 3.00
N LYS A 204 17.56 -26.84 2.57
CA LYS A 204 17.53 -28.19 3.13
C LYS A 204 17.84 -28.20 4.63
N VAL A 205 16.99 -28.95 5.34
CA VAL A 205 17.21 -29.78 6.54
C VAL A 205 17.62 -29.05 7.82
#